data_AF-A0A955IE90-F1
#
_entry.id   AF-A0A955IE90-F1
#
_cell.length_a   1.000
_cell.length_b   1.000
_cell.length_c   1.000
_cell.angle_alpha   90.00
_cell.angle_beta   90.00
_cell.angle_gamma   90.00
#
_symmetry.space_group_name_H-M   'P 1'
#
loop_
_entity.id
_entity.type
_entity.pdbx_description
1 polymer ?
#
loop_
_entity_poly.entity_id
_entity_poly.type
_entity_poly.pdbx_seq_one_letter_code
_entity_poly.pdbx_strand_id
1 'polypeptide(L)'
;MAVPLVAAAASLAVAMLVPTESWTGWFVHPVRAERGGGVPATTIEGAVFLRGMLVVFALALLGAIPGLRAAQPVEPVPSEPAPTGRERLAMVLLTLLALTVRLPRIGESLWYDEISALLDFAVHGPGPIVANYFVQSNHVLHTLASWLSIEVFGVNEATLRLPALLASVAAVPATWRLVRTVDPTRPSSALALTAAGAMAL
;
A
#
# COMPACT_ATOMS: atom_id res chain seq x y z
N MET A 1 17.00 -19.14 -5.66
CA MET A 1 15.95 -20.13 -5.35
C MET A 1 15.52 -20.16 -3.88
N ALA A 2 16.32 -19.67 -2.92
CA ALA A 2 15.97 -19.72 -1.50
C ALA A 2 14.71 -18.90 -1.11
N VAL A 3 14.54 -17.70 -1.66
CA VAL A 3 13.41 -16.80 -1.31
C VAL A 3 12.02 -17.43 -1.57
N PRO A 4 11.68 -17.94 -2.77
CA PRO A 4 10.36 -18.54 -3.00
C PRO A 4 10.12 -19.79 -2.16
N LEU A 5 11.17 -20.59 -1.90
CA LEU A 5 11.06 -21.78 -1.06
C LEU A 5 10.74 -21.41 0.40
N VAL A 6 11.46 -20.44 0.96
CA VAL A 6 11.23 -19.96 2.33
C VAL A 6 9.82 -19.36 2.46
N ALA A 7 9.40 -18.53 1.51
CA ALA A 7 8.06 -17.96 1.52
C ALA A 7 6.97 -19.02 1.41
N ALA A 8 7.14 -20.03 0.55
CA ALA A 8 6.18 -21.14 0.43
C ALA A 8 6.09 -21.97 1.71
N ALA A 9 7.25 -22.31 2.31
CA ALA A 9 7.30 -23.04 3.58
C ALA A 9 6.62 -22.24 4.70
N ALA A 10 6.86 -20.92 4.77
CA ALA A 10 6.20 -20.04 5.73
C ALA A 10 4.68 -20.00 5.51
N SER A 11 4.20 -19.85 4.28
CA SER A 11 2.76 -19.87 3.97
C SER A 11 2.09 -21.18 4.36
N LEU A 12 2.72 -22.32 4.09
CA LEU A 12 2.23 -23.64 4.50
C LEU A 12 2.23 -23.79 6.03
N ALA A 13 3.31 -23.40 6.69
CA ALA A 13 3.40 -23.43 8.15
C ALA A 13 2.28 -22.59 8.78
N VAL A 14 2.04 -21.37 8.29
CA VAL A 14 0.96 -20.51 8.78
C VAL A 14 -0.42 -21.15 8.52
N ALA A 15 -0.65 -21.72 7.33
CA ALA A 15 -1.91 -22.39 7.01
C ALA A 15 -2.20 -23.59 7.92
N MET A 16 -1.17 -24.34 8.32
CA MET A 16 -1.30 -25.54 9.15
C MET A 16 -1.32 -25.24 10.65
N LEU A 17 -0.46 -24.33 11.12
CA LEU A 17 -0.21 -24.09 12.54
C LEU A 17 -1.14 -23.04 13.16
N VAL A 18 -1.69 -22.11 12.37
CA VAL A 18 -2.60 -21.08 12.89
C VAL A 18 -4.05 -21.55 12.72
N PRO A 19 -4.78 -21.80 13.84
CA PRO A 19 -6.18 -22.21 13.77
C PRO A 19 -7.06 -21.16 13.12
N THR A 20 -8.17 -21.61 12.51
CA THR A 20 -9.18 -20.71 11.95
C THR A 20 -9.72 -19.76 13.03
N GLU A 21 -9.88 -20.24 14.27
CA GLU A 21 -10.35 -19.44 15.40
C GLU A 21 -9.47 -18.22 15.67
N SER A 22 -8.14 -18.38 15.61
CA SER A 22 -7.19 -17.27 15.79
C SER A 22 -7.36 -16.21 14.70
N TRP A 23 -7.55 -16.63 13.46
CA TRP A 23 -7.85 -15.71 12.35
C TRP A 23 -9.18 -15.01 12.54
N THR A 24 -10.23 -15.75 12.91
CA THR A 24 -11.55 -15.15 13.14
C THR A 24 -11.56 -14.13 14.27
N GLY A 25 -10.84 -14.42 15.36
CA GLY A 25 -10.70 -13.50 16.48
C GLY A 25 -9.90 -12.25 16.12
N TRP A 26 -8.95 -12.36 15.19
CA TRP A 26 -8.21 -11.20 14.69
C TRP A 26 -9.00 -10.39 13.66
N PHE A 27 -9.78 -11.03 12.80
CA PHE A 27 -10.57 -10.40 11.73
C PHE A 27 -11.90 -9.80 12.18
N VAL A 28 -12.39 -10.19 13.36
CA VAL A 28 -13.70 -9.75 13.84
C VAL A 28 -13.74 -8.24 13.98
N HIS A 29 -14.73 -7.62 13.34
CA HIS A 29 -14.99 -6.21 13.53
C HIS A 29 -15.87 -5.99 14.76
N PRO A 30 -15.44 -5.19 15.76
CA PRO A 30 -16.13 -5.09 17.06
C PRO A 30 -17.59 -4.62 16.91
N VAL A 31 -17.83 -3.53 16.17
CA VAL A 31 -19.19 -2.98 15.94
C VAL A 31 -20.11 -3.98 15.23
N ARG A 32 -19.58 -4.78 14.30
CA ARG A 32 -20.40 -5.78 13.59
C ARG A 32 -20.72 -6.97 14.49
N ALA A 33 -19.77 -7.39 15.31
CA ALA A 33 -19.99 -8.45 16.26
C ALA A 33 -21.04 -8.07 17.31
N GLU A 34 -20.97 -6.84 17.82
CA GLU A 34 -21.94 -6.30 18.78
C GLU A 34 -23.34 -6.20 18.15
N ARG A 35 -23.47 -5.62 16.96
CA ARG A 35 -24.77 -5.48 16.27
C ARG A 35 -25.37 -6.82 15.85
N GLY A 36 -24.54 -7.78 15.49
CA GLY A 36 -24.97 -9.10 15.03
C GLY A 36 -25.17 -10.14 16.15
N GLY A 37 -24.85 -9.80 17.40
CA GLY A 37 -24.91 -10.74 18.52
C GLY A 37 -23.85 -11.85 18.47
N GLY A 38 -22.74 -11.65 17.75
CA GLY A 38 -21.67 -12.64 17.59
C GLY A 38 -20.81 -12.41 16.35
N VAL A 39 -19.79 -13.25 16.17
CA VAL A 39 -18.89 -13.17 15.00
C VAL A 39 -19.70 -13.44 13.71
N PRO A 40 -19.67 -12.54 12.71
CA PRO A 40 -20.37 -12.77 11.45
C PRO A 40 -19.89 -14.06 10.77
N ALA A 41 -20.82 -14.85 10.22
CA ALA A 41 -20.48 -16.08 9.48
C ALA A 41 -19.50 -15.81 8.33
N THR A 42 -19.64 -14.67 7.65
CA THR A 42 -18.75 -14.23 6.57
C THR A 42 -17.30 -14.03 7.02
N THR A 43 -17.05 -13.68 8.29
CA THR A 43 -15.70 -13.59 8.85
C THR A 43 -15.09 -14.98 9.04
N ILE A 44 -15.89 -15.96 9.45
CA ILE A 44 -15.47 -17.36 9.62
C ILE A 44 -15.13 -17.97 8.25
N GLU A 45 -16.02 -17.81 7.28
CA GLU A 45 -15.83 -18.26 5.90
C GLU A 45 -14.58 -17.63 5.29
N GLY A 46 -14.36 -16.33 5.48
CA GLY A 46 -13.16 -15.63 5.02
C GLY A 46 -11.86 -16.17 5.65
N ALA A 47 -11.87 -16.51 6.94
CA ALA A 47 -10.72 -17.12 7.60
C ALA A 47 -10.40 -18.52 7.06
N VAL A 48 -11.41 -19.34 6.79
CA VAL A 48 -11.24 -20.64 6.13
C VAL A 48 -10.68 -20.47 4.72
N PHE A 49 -11.25 -19.53 3.96
CA PHE A 49 -10.81 -19.22 2.60
C PHE A 49 -9.34 -18.77 2.56
N LEU A 50 -8.92 -17.90 3.49
CA LEU A 50 -7.53 -17.47 3.61
C LEU A 50 -6.58 -18.66 3.81
N ARG A 51 -6.90 -19.59 4.70
CA ARG A 51 -6.06 -20.78 4.93
C ARG A 51 -5.91 -21.62 3.67
N GLY A 52 -6.99 -21.80 2.91
CA GLY A 52 -6.94 -22.45 1.60
C GLY A 52 -6.06 -21.68 0.60
N MET A 53 -6.22 -20.36 0.53
CA MET A 53 -5.42 -19.50 -0.36
C MET A 53 -3.94 -19.48 0.00
N LEU A 54 -3.56 -19.61 1.27
CA LEU A 54 -2.14 -19.73 1.68
C LEU A 54 -1.49 -20.99 1.10
N VAL A 55 -2.23 -22.11 1.02
CA VAL A 55 -1.75 -23.34 0.39
C VAL A 55 -1.61 -23.15 -1.12
N VAL A 56 -2.62 -22.60 -1.78
CA VAL A 56 -2.58 -22.30 -3.22
C VAL A 56 -1.41 -21.36 -3.55
N PHE A 57 -1.21 -20.33 -2.73
CA PHE A 57 -0.12 -19.38 -2.86
C PHE A 57 1.25 -20.06 -2.70
N ALA A 58 1.42 -20.93 -1.71
CA ALA A 58 2.66 -21.70 -1.55
C ALA A 58 2.96 -22.58 -2.78
N LEU A 59 1.95 -23.24 -3.35
CA LEU A 59 2.11 -24.03 -4.58
C LEU A 59 2.49 -23.14 -5.77
N ALA A 60 1.88 -21.96 -5.89
CA ALA A 60 2.22 -20.98 -6.94
C ALA A 60 3.65 -20.46 -6.82
N LEU A 61 4.14 -20.19 -5.59
CA LEU A 61 5.52 -19.79 -5.33
C LEU A 61 6.53 -20.85 -5.77
N LEU A 62 6.20 -22.13 -5.58
CA LEU A 62 7.07 -23.26 -5.92
C LEU A 62 7.06 -23.59 -7.42
N GLY A 63 5.89 -23.49 -8.08
CA GLY A 63 5.73 -23.91 -9.47
C GLY A 63 5.72 -22.77 -10.49
N ALA A 64 4.88 -21.75 -10.29
CA ALA A 64 4.60 -20.74 -11.31
C ALA A 64 5.71 -19.69 -11.39
N ILE A 65 6.24 -19.21 -10.26
CA ILE A 65 7.23 -18.13 -10.25
C ILE A 65 8.57 -18.52 -10.91
N PRO A 66 9.18 -19.70 -10.62
CA PRO A 66 10.39 -20.12 -11.32
C PRO A 66 10.16 -20.30 -12.82
N GLY A 67 9.00 -20.84 -13.22
CA GLY A 67 8.62 -20.99 -14.62
C GLY A 67 8.47 -19.66 -15.33
N LEU A 68 7.77 -18.70 -14.72
CA LEU A 68 7.64 -17.33 -15.25
C LEU A 68 9.00 -16.64 -15.36
N ARG A 69 9.86 -16.76 -14.34
CA ARG A 69 11.22 -16.21 -14.39
C ARG A 69 12.09 -16.84 -15.47
N ALA A 70 11.98 -18.15 -15.67
CA ALA A 70 12.70 -18.84 -16.74
C ALA A 70 12.18 -18.45 -18.14
N ALA A 71 10.89 -18.11 -18.24
CA ALA A 71 10.24 -17.69 -19.48
C ALA A 71 10.41 -16.21 -19.81
N GLN A 72 10.85 -15.38 -18.85
CA GLN A 72 11.07 -13.95 -19.07
C GLN A 72 12.49 -13.74 -19.61
N PRO A 73 12.67 -13.38 -20.90
CA PRO A 73 13.96 -12.91 -21.36
C PRO A 73 14.35 -11.67 -20.56
N VAL A 74 15.54 -11.68 -19.97
CA VAL A 74 16.10 -10.49 -19.32
C VAL A 74 16.51 -9.54 -20.45
N GLU A 75 15.62 -8.64 -20.82
CA GLU A 75 16.01 -7.53 -21.69
C GLU A 75 16.97 -6.61 -20.93
N PRO A 76 18.12 -6.25 -21.51
CA PRO A 76 19.01 -5.27 -20.90
C PRO A 76 18.23 -3.97 -20.70
N VAL A 77 18.10 -3.53 -19.46
CA VAL A 77 17.54 -2.21 -19.17
C VAL A 77 18.48 -1.18 -19.82
N PRO A 78 18.00 -0.35 -20.77
CA PRO A 78 18.82 0.67 -21.37
C PRO A 78 19.44 1.55 -20.28
N SER A 79 20.75 1.75 -20.35
CA SER A 79 21.45 2.61 -19.40
C SER A 79 21.00 4.05 -19.58
N GLU A 80 20.25 4.56 -18.62
CA GLU A 80 19.78 5.93 -18.59
C GLU A 80 20.97 6.88 -18.31
N PRO A 81 21.15 7.96 -19.08
CA PRO A 81 22.19 8.94 -18.78
C PRO A 81 21.99 9.53 -17.38
N ALA A 82 23.09 9.82 -16.68
CA ALA A 82 23.01 10.44 -15.37
C ALA A 82 22.31 11.81 -15.45
N PRO A 83 21.44 12.16 -14.49
CA PRO A 83 20.75 13.44 -14.51
C PRO A 83 21.75 14.58 -14.38
N THR A 84 21.47 15.70 -15.03
CA THR A 84 22.31 16.90 -14.88
C THR A 84 22.12 17.53 -13.50
N GLY A 85 23.06 18.37 -13.05
CA GLY A 85 22.92 19.10 -11.78
C GLY A 85 21.67 19.99 -11.74
N ARG A 86 21.32 20.60 -12.88
CA ARG A 86 20.11 21.42 -13.05
C ARG A 86 18.83 20.60 -12.92
N GLU A 87 18.79 19.41 -13.50
CA GLU A 87 17.65 18.49 -13.40
C GLU A 87 17.42 18.00 -11.97
N ARG A 88 18.51 17.62 -11.27
CA ARG A 88 18.42 17.24 -9.85
C ARG A 88 17.88 18.39 -9.01
N LEU A 89 18.40 19.60 -9.22
CA LEU A 89 17.92 20.79 -8.53
C LEU A 89 16.43 21.05 -8.82
N ALA A 90 16.01 20.99 -10.09
CA ALA A 90 14.62 21.17 -10.47
C ALA A 90 13.70 20.12 -9.82
N MET A 91 14.09 18.84 -9.81
CA MET A 91 13.32 17.78 -9.13
C MET A 91 13.19 18.03 -7.62
N VAL A 92 14.27 18.45 -6.96
CA VAL A 92 14.24 18.82 -5.53
C VAL A 92 13.30 20.00 -5.30
N LEU A 93 13.39 21.06 -6.12
CA LEU A 93 12.53 22.22 -6.02
C LEU A 93 11.05 21.87 -6.24
N LEU A 94 10.74 20.99 -7.19
CA LEU A 94 9.37 20.50 -7.41
C LEU A 94 8.86 19.68 -6.24
N THR A 95 9.70 18.86 -5.62
CA THR A 95 9.35 18.08 -4.43
C THR A 95 9.10 19.00 -3.22
N LEU A 96 9.91 20.05 -3.06
CA LEU A 96 9.69 21.06 -2.03
C LEU A 96 8.43 21.87 -2.29
N LEU A 97 8.18 22.27 -3.54
CA LEU A 97 6.94 22.94 -3.94
C LEU A 97 5.73 22.07 -3.56
N ALA A 98 5.78 20.78 -3.89
CA ALA A 98 4.74 19.81 -3.56
C ALA A 98 4.42 19.76 -2.07
N LEU A 99 5.45 19.79 -1.22
CA LEU A 99 5.30 19.85 0.22
C LEU A 99 4.70 21.19 0.67
N THR A 100 5.21 22.31 0.17
CA THR A 100 4.75 23.65 0.59
C THR A 100 3.28 23.93 0.23
N VAL A 101 2.80 23.40 -0.90
CA VAL A 101 1.40 23.54 -1.32
C VAL A 101 0.47 22.70 -0.44
N ARG A 102 0.90 21.52 0.00
CA ARG A 102 0.04 20.55 0.69
C ARG A 102 0.09 20.65 2.20
N LEU A 103 1.24 21.03 2.78
CA LEU A 103 1.44 21.06 4.22
C LEU A 103 0.43 21.94 4.98
N PRO A 104 0.06 23.15 4.50
CA PRO A 104 -0.94 23.98 5.17
C PRO A 104 -2.33 23.35 5.25
N ARG A 105 -2.63 22.40 4.36
CA ARG A 105 -3.95 21.78 4.21
C ARG A 105 -4.13 20.50 5.02
N ILE A 106 -3.04 19.98 5.60
CA ILE A 106 -3.06 18.67 6.27
C ILE A 106 -4.00 18.65 7.48
N GLY A 107 -4.18 19.80 8.14
CA GLY A 107 -5.05 20.00 9.30
C GLY A 107 -6.45 20.51 8.97
N GLU A 108 -6.87 20.52 7.70
CA GLU A 108 -8.26 20.85 7.34
C GLU A 108 -9.25 19.83 7.93
N SER A 109 -10.53 20.17 8.06
CA SER A 109 -11.54 19.20 8.51
C SER A 109 -11.61 17.97 7.60
N LEU A 110 -11.98 16.83 8.17
CA LEU A 110 -12.10 15.57 7.43
C LEU A 110 -13.31 15.54 6.50
N TRP A 111 -13.15 14.94 5.32
CA TRP A 111 -14.24 14.58 4.43
C TRP A 111 -14.96 13.30 4.90
N TYR A 112 -16.16 13.06 4.38
CA TYR A 112 -17.01 11.94 4.81
C TYR A 112 -16.32 10.57 4.66
N ASP A 113 -15.64 10.35 3.54
CA ASP A 113 -14.90 9.12 3.27
C ASP A 113 -13.72 8.93 4.23
N GLU A 114 -13.03 10.02 4.60
CA GLU A 114 -11.96 9.99 5.61
C GLU A 114 -12.49 9.67 7.01
N ILE A 115 -13.64 10.27 7.39
CA ILE A 115 -14.32 9.99 8.66
C ILE A 115 -14.77 8.53 8.70
N SER A 116 -15.37 8.02 7.62
CA SER A 116 -15.79 6.62 7.54
C SER A 116 -14.59 5.68 7.59
N ALA A 117 -13.50 5.93 6.86
CA ALA A 117 -12.29 5.13 6.93
C ALA A 117 -11.68 5.11 8.35
N LEU A 118 -11.71 6.26 9.04
CA LEU A 118 -11.24 6.37 10.42
C LEU A 118 -12.12 5.57 11.38
N LEU A 119 -13.42 5.87 11.42
CA LEU A 119 -14.35 5.35 12.43
C LEU A 119 -14.73 3.89 12.18
N ASP A 120 -14.89 3.49 10.91
CA ASP A 120 -15.29 2.12 10.56
C ASP A 120 -14.08 1.16 10.50
N PHE A 121 -12.83 1.65 10.47
CA PHE A 121 -11.69 0.76 10.28
C PHE A 121 -10.44 1.16 11.07
N ALA A 122 -9.89 2.36 10.86
CA ALA A 122 -8.55 2.69 11.36
C ALA A 122 -8.46 2.57 12.90
N VAL A 123 -9.48 3.00 13.64
CA VAL A 123 -9.50 2.89 15.12
C VAL A 123 -9.68 1.47 15.66
N HIS A 124 -9.99 0.49 14.79
CA HIS A 124 -10.22 -0.91 15.17
C HIS A 124 -9.01 -1.82 14.90
N GLY A 125 -7.96 -1.28 14.28
CA GLY A 125 -6.71 -1.98 14.07
C GLY A 125 -6.64 -2.84 12.81
N PRO A 126 -5.49 -3.50 12.58
CA PRO A 126 -5.14 -4.07 11.28
C PRO A 126 -6.03 -5.25 10.86
N GLY A 127 -6.51 -6.05 11.80
CA GLY A 127 -7.36 -7.22 11.51
C GLY A 127 -8.69 -6.82 10.85
N PRO A 128 -9.49 -5.93 11.48
CA PRO A 128 -10.68 -5.38 10.86
C PRO A 128 -10.40 -4.71 9.51
N ILE A 129 -9.31 -3.95 9.39
CA ILE A 129 -8.92 -3.25 8.15
C ILE A 129 -8.71 -4.22 6.99
N VAL A 130 -7.99 -5.33 7.16
CA VAL A 130 -7.65 -6.21 6.03
C VAL A 130 -8.77 -7.19 5.64
N ALA A 131 -9.66 -7.49 6.58
CA ALA A 131 -10.62 -8.59 6.44
C ALA A 131 -12.08 -8.14 6.25
N ASN A 132 -12.37 -6.85 6.31
CA ASN A 132 -13.74 -6.34 6.21
C ASN A 132 -13.89 -5.28 5.09
N TYR A 133 -14.95 -5.42 4.29
CA TYR A 133 -15.23 -4.57 3.11
C TYR A 133 -16.71 -4.17 3.04
N PHE A 134 -17.35 -3.93 4.19
CA PHE A 134 -18.77 -3.57 4.25
C PHE A 134 -19.04 -2.08 3.94
N VAL A 135 -17.98 -1.26 3.86
CA VAL A 135 -18.02 0.13 3.40
C VAL A 135 -16.88 0.36 2.41
N GLN A 136 -17.12 1.22 1.41
CA GLN A 136 -16.22 1.51 0.30
C GLN A 136 -15.04 2.42 0.68
N SER A 137 -15.11 3.09 1.83
CA SER A 137 -14.05 3.97 2.35
C SER A 137 -12.79 3.22 2.76
N ASN A 138 -12.84 1.89 2.88
CA ASN A 138 -11.68 1.11 3.28
C ASN A 138 -10.68 0.89 2.14
N HIS A 139 -9.73 1.79 2.01
CA HIS A 139 -8.55 1.62 1.18
C HIS A 139 -7.42 0.94 1.99
N VAL A 140 -7.48 -0.38 2.12
CA VAL A 140 -6.66 -1.22 3.03
C VAL A 140 -5.22 -0.72 3.27
N LEU A 141 -4.44 -0.48 2.20
CA LEU A 141 -3.05 -0.03 2.35
C LEU A 141 -2.96 1.35 3.02
N HIS A 142 -3.79 2.29 2.57
CA HIS A 142 -3.86 3.63 3.16
C HIS A 142 -4.40 3.56 4.59
N THR A 143 -5.49 2.84 4.83
CA THR A 143 -6.10 2.69 6.16
C THR A 143 -5.13 2.06 7.16
N LEU A 144 -4.33 1.06 6.76
CA LEU A 144 -3.28 0.48 7.60
C LEU A 144 -2.19 1.50 7.94
N ALA A 145 -1.74 2.28 6.96
CA ALA A 145 -0.75 3.32 7.19
C ALA A 145 -1.29 4.44 8.09
N SER A 146 -2.55 4.81 7.93
CA SER A 146 -3.25 5.76 8.78
C SER A 146 -3.44 5.24 10.20
N TRP A 147 -3.82 3.96 10.37
CA TRP A 147 -3.86 3.30 11.68
C TRP A 147 -2.49 3.39 12.36
N LEU A 148 -1.41 2.98 11.68
CA LEU A 148 -0.06 3.04 12.25
C LEU A 148 0.34 4.48 12.61
N SER A 149 0.02 5.45 11.75
CA SER A 149 0.29 6.87 12.00
C SER A 149 -0.43 7.35 13.26
N ILE A 150 -1.70 6.99 13.42
CA ILE A 150 -2.53 7.35 14.57
C ILE A 150 -2.05 6.67 15.86
N GLU A 151 -1.64 5.40 15.80
CA GLU A 151 -1.05 4.69 16.95
C GLU A 151 0.24 5.36 17.43
N VAL A 152 1.07 5.88 16.51
CA VAL A 152 2.37 6.48 16.84
C VAL A 152 2.23 7.94 17.27
N PHE A 153 1.34 8.71 16.64
CA PHE A 153 1.27 10.17 16.78
C PHE A 153 -0.03 10.69 17.42
N GLY A 154 -0.97 9.80 17.74
CA GLY A 154 -2.31 10.14 18.25
C GLY A 154 -3.33 10.41 17.14
N VAL A 155 -4.61 10.48 17.50
CA VAL A 155 -5.72 10.73 16.55
C VAL A 155 -5.91 12.22 16.31
N ASN A 156 -5.67 12.68 15.08
CA ASN A 156 -6.07 14.01 14.57
C ASN A 156 -6.01 14.03 13.03
N GLU A 157 -6.46 15.12 12.43
CA GLU A 157 -6.52 15.32 10.97
C GLU A 157 -5.15 15.17 10.31
N ALA A 158 -4.12 15.76 10.92
CA ALA A 158 -2.78 15.75 10.36
C ALA A 158 -2.17 14.34 10.35
N THR A 159 -2.31 13.62 11.46
CA THR A 159 -1.82 12.23 11.61
C THR A 159 -2.55 11.26 10.69
N LEU A 160 -3.85 11.42 10.50
CA LEU A 160 -4.64 10.61 9.57
C LEU A 160 -4.14 10.76 8.12
N ARG A 161 -3.81 12.00 7.72
CA ARG A 161 -3.35 12.35 6.36
C ARG A 161 -1.85 12.26 6.15
N LEU A 162 -1.06 12.07 7.20
CA LEU A 162 0.40 11.98 7.11
C LEU A 162 0.86 10.92 6.08
N PRO A 163 0.29 9.70 6.03
CA PRO A 163 0.64 8.72 5.01
C PRO A 163 0.36 9.22 3.58
N ALA A 164 -0.80 9.82 3.35
CA ALA A 164 -1.17 10.38 2.05
C ALA A 164 -0.25 11.55 1.65
N LEU A 165 0.11 12.42 2.60
CA LEU A 165 1.06 13.52 2.37
C LEU A 165 2.43 12.95 1.94
N LEU A 166 2.98 12.02 2.71
CA LEU A 166 4.27 11.40 2.40
C LEU A 166 4.26 10.69 1.03
N ALA A 167 3.19 9.94 0.73
CA ALA A 167 3.03 9.29 -0.56
C ALA A 167 2.94 10.30 -1.71
N SER A 168 2.20 11.40 -1.52
CA SER A 168 2.06 12.46 -2.55
C SER A 168 3.39 13.17 -2.82
N VAL A 169 4.18 13.47 -1.78
CA VAL A 169 5.50 14.09 -1.92
C VAL A 169 6.49 13.12 -2.58
N ALA A 170 6.44 11.84 -2.20
CA ALA A 170 7.27 10.79 -2.80
C ALA A 170 6.90 10.48 -4.26
N ALA A 171 5.66 10.75 -4.67
CA ALA A 171 5.20 10.54 -6.04
C ALA A 171 5.92 11.47 -7.03
N VAL A 172 6.35 12.67 -6.62
CA VAL A 172 7.09 13.62 -7.48
C VAL A 172 8.41 13.03 -8.00
N PRO A 173 9.37 12.62 -7.14
CA PRO A 173 10.61 11.98 -7.61
C PRO A 173 10.37 10.60 -8.22
N ALA A 174 9.32 9.87 -7.80
CA ALA A 174 8.99 8.57 -8.40
C ALA A 174 8.55 8.71 -9.86
N THR A 175 7.63 9.64 -10.16
CA THR A 175 7.18 9.95 -11.52
C THR A 175 8.33 10.49 -12.37
N TRP A 176 9.16 11.38 -11.81
CA TRP A 176 10.35 11.86 -12.50
C TRP A 176 11.29 10.71 -12.92
N ARG A 177 11.56 9.75 -12.03
CA ARG A 177 12.37 8.56 -12.36
C ARG A 177 11.69 7.68 -13.40
N LEU A 178 10.41 7.38 -13.21
CA LEU A 178 9.65 6.52 -14.12
C LEU A 178 9.69 7.05 -15.55
N VAL A 179 9.44 8.34 -15.76
CA VAL A 179 9.43 8.92 -17.11
C VAL A 179 10.80 8.87 -17.78
N ARG A 180 11.90 8.98 -17.01
CA ARG A 180 13.25 8.87 -17.58
C ARG A 180 13.61 7.46 -18.05
N THR A 181 12.95 6.43 -17.51
CA THR A 181 13.12 5.04 -17.97
C THR A 181 12.38 4.70 -19.26
N VAL A 182 11.36 5.50 -19.66
CA VAL A 182 10.46 5.18 -20.78
C VAL A 182 10.99 5.66 -22.14
N ASP A 183 11.69 6.79 -22.23
CA ASP A 183 12.24 7.29 -23.50
C ASP A 183 13.74 7.64 -23.35
N PRO A 184 14.65 6.70 -23.66
CA PRO A 184 16.10 6.95 -23.62
C PRO A 184 16.60 7.84 -24.76
N THR A 185 15.79 8.10 -25.79
CA THR A 185 16.24 8.66 -27.09
C THR A 185 15.85 10.11 -27.33
N ARG A 186 14.88 10.65 -26.58
CA ARG A 186 14.50 12.07 -26.58
C ARG A 186 15.07 12.79 -25.35
N PRO A 187 15.10 14.14 -25.30
CA PRO A 187 15.39 14.87 -24.06
C PRO A 187 14.32 14.60 -22.99
N SER A 188 14.38 13.42 -22.39
CA SER A 188 13.45 12.86 -21.41
C SER A 188 13.44 13.63 -20.10
N SER A 189 14.43 14.51 -19.88
CA SER A 189 14.49 15.33 -18.69
C SER A 189 13.44 16.44 -18.67
N ALA A 190 13.14 17.09 -19.81
CA ALA A 190 12.07 18.09 -19.86
C ALA A 190 10.70 17.45 -19.62
N LEU A 191 10.42 16.32 -20.28
CA LEU A 191 9.18 15.57 -20.10
C LEU A 191 9.03 15.04 -18.66
N ALA A 192 10.10 14.49 -18.09
CA ALA A 192 10.11 14.01 -16.72
C ALA A 192 9.88 15.15 -15.70
N LEU A 193 10.44 16.34 -15.94
CA LEU A 193 10.19 17.50 -15.09
C LEU A 193 8.78 18.04 -15.27
N THR A 194 8.20 18.02 -16.48
CA THR A 194 6.78 18.39 -16.65
C THR A 194 5.83 17.43 -15.95
N ALA A 195 6.09 16.12 -16.02
CA ALA A 195 5.30 15.12 -15.32
C ALA A 195 5.43 15.27 -13.79
N ALA A 196 6.66 15.50 -13.30
CA ALA A 196 6.90 15.79 -11.89
C ALA A 196 6.23 17.10 -11.43
N GLY A 197 6.23 18.12 -12.29
CA GLY A 197 5.57 19.40 -12.03
C GLY A 197 4.05 19.25 -11.95
N ALA A 198 3.45 18.43 -12.80
CA ALA A 198 2.02 18.09 -12.72
C ALA A 198 1.66 17.41 -11.40
N MET A 199 2.58 16.60 -10.84
CA MET A 199 2.41 16.00 -9.51
C MET A 199 2.66 16.98 -8.36
N ALA A 200 3.39 18.08 -8.59
CA ALA A 200 3.75 19.01 -7.53
C ALA A 200 2.60 19.94 -7.15
N LEU A 201 1.70 20.25 -8.07
CA LEU A 201 0.50 21.06 -7.85
C LEU A 201 -0.67 20.20 -7.35
#